data_AF-A0A1A9ALB2-F1
#
_entry.id   AF-A0A1A9ALB2-F1
#
_cell.length_a   1.000
_cell.length_b   1.000
_cell.length_c   1.000
_cell.angle_alpha   90.00
_cell.angle_beta   90.00
_cell.angle_gamma   90.00
#
_symmetry.space_group_name_H-M   'P 1'
#
loop_
_entity.id
_entity.type
_entity.pdbx_description
1 polymer ?
#
loop_
_entity_poly.entity_id
_entity_poly.type
_entity_poly.pdbx_seq_one_letter_code
_entity_poly.pdbx_strand_id
1 'polypeptide(L)'
;METRETDYDIFENLIVYFQNEDLIEDNNFTHNATFCYVQENENFKSNYQLTKLCEKFVKFFEKLKSLYKDDATQYHKYREYLNYWLTYKLMTIAFPKKDKPEFFQIIQNNCDNVAPDGELKDKIYQIKEKDFENMDIIYILYRIYYELKSYNDVKCKEFHTKYEKYYNLAVNKCYTNDEKLCIPLKKFTNFYNNNRYSKLHVCSTEGLPEIPKFVTPKSSEGMEFIDKLAHYLHKLSSKQTSETLPIISNTKYPNLVKLLSLNYNLLLYSNEQKKRDNMMEILHEFIKFCKDKNTISVLDSLIEKFFNSFYEKNKGSVSFLNLFIMEFFRDFYQKEKVEYELIYDECYNNTSKKSYCSKYKMCNEILGKDLHKIRNNIKPYLEYKEKPAQQLVPQLIQSLSSQYSSSETPLDVEDENNSSSNSTPTNVGVGVGALLTLSFLYKFTPLGSWVNRTFLGRGNTMYNYEEENDQDFLDHNSGFDNYISENNRFNVAYGAS
;
A
#
# COMPACT_ATOMS: atom_id res chain seq x y z
N MET A 1 11.11 -32.11 -5.66
CA MET A 1 11.63 -30.99 -4.86
C MET A 1 10.45 -30.22 -4.33
N GLU A 2 10.15 -30.35 -3.03
CA GLU A 2 9.21 -29.42 -2.39
C GLU A 2 9.76 -28.01 -2.59
N THR A 3 8.93 -27.09 -3.10
CA THR A 3 9.37 -25.71 -3.25
C THR A 3 9.51 -25.10 -1.85
N ARG A 4 10.74 -24.94 -1.39
CA ARG A 4 11.06 -24.25 -0.13
C ARG A 4 10.31 -22.92 -0.09
N GLU A 5 9.60 -22.69 1.00
CA GLU A 5 8.93 -21.41 1.21
C GLU A 5 9.97 -20.33 1.47
N THR A 6 9.92 -19.24 0.70
CA THR A 6 10.85 -18.11 0.84
C THR A 6 10.56 -17.35 2.14
N ASP A 7 11.57 -17.24 3.01
CA ASP A 7 11.51 -16.39 4.20
C ASP A 7 11.87 -14.94 3.82
N TYR A 8 10.97 -13.99 4.09
CA TYR A 8 11.20 -12.57 3.80
C TYR A 8 11.94 -11.86 4.95
N ASP A 9 12.01 -12.49 6.12
CA ASP A 9 12.53 -11.90 7.35
C ASP A 9 14.06 -11.96 7.43
N ILE A 10 14.76 -11.54 6.38
CA ILE A 10 16.24 -11.69 6.26
C ILE A 10 17.00 -10.36 6.38
N PHE A 11 16.29 -9.26 6.61
CA PHE A 11 16.81 -7.89 6.50
C PHE A 11 17.08 -7.19 7.84
N GLU A 12 16.98 -7.91 8.96
CA GLU A 12 17.12 -7.32 10.31
C GLU A 12 18.45 -6.60 10.53
N ASN A 13 19.55 -7.13 9.97
CA ASN A 13 20.90 -6.56 10.09
C ASN A 13 21.38 -5.87 8.80
N LEU A 14 20.45 -5.46 7.94
CA LEU A 14 20.78 -5.02 6.57
C LEU A 14 21.71 -3.80 6.51
N ILE A 15 21.68 -2.92 7.51
CA ILE A 15 22.63 -1.80 7.62
C ILE A 15 24.07 -2.30 7.78
N VAL A 16 24.30 -3.29 8.63
CA VAL A 16 25.63 -3.89 8.83
C VAL A 16 26.08 -4.57 7.53
N TYR A 17 25.16 -5.23 6.83
CA TYR A 17 25.48 -5.86 5.55
C TYR A 17 25.87 -4.83 4.50
N PHE A 18 25.18 -3.69 4.38
CA PHE A 18 25.56 -2.61 3.47
C PHE A 18 26.93 -2.01 3.80
N GLN A 19 27.22 -1.78 5.08
CA GLN A 19 28.53 -1.28 5.49
C GLN A 19 29.65 -2.24 5.10
N ASN A 20 29.41 -3.55 5.21
CA ASN A 20 30.40 -4.55 4.82
C ASN A 20 30.46 -4.76 3.30
N GLU A 21 29.35 -4.56 2.58
CA GLU A 21 29.35 -4.51 1.12
C GLU A 21 30.25 -3.37 0.60
N ASP A 22 30.18 -2.19 1.22
CA ASP A 22 30.99 -1.01 0.86
C ASP A 22 32.50 -1.21 1.10
N LEU A 23 32.88 -2.15 1.98
CA LEU A 23 34.28 -2.43 2.34
C LEU A 23 34.94 -3.50 1.46
N ILE A 24 34.19 -4.16 0.59
CA ILE A 24 34.74 -5.21 -0.26
C ILE A 24 35.36 -4.57 -1.49
N GLU A 25 36.69 -4.57 -1.54
CA GLU A 25 37.47 -4.08 -2.66
C GLU A 25 37.49 -5.08 -3.82
N ASP A 26 37.40 -4.56 -5.05
CA ASP A 26 37.49 -5.36 -6.27
C ASP A 26 38.89 -5.98 -6.48
N ASN A 27 39.95 -5.42 -5.88
CA ASN A 27 41.34 -5.73 -6.24
C ASN A 27 42.02 -6.85 -5.42
N ASN A 28 41.45 -7.30 -4.31
CA ASN A 28 42.10 -8.33 -3.47
C ASN A 28 41.77 -9.74 -3.99
N PHE A 29 42.76 -10.52 -4.43
CA PHE A 29 42.51 -11.86 -4.95
C PHE A 29 42.10 -12.83 -3.83
N THR A 30 40.91 -13.43 -3.96
CA THR A 30 40.43 -14.46 -3.02
C THR A 30 40.74 -15.85 -3.58
N HIS A 31 41.64 -16.60 -2.96
CA HIS A 31 42.05 -17.94 -3.43
C HIS A 31 40.85 -18.91 -3.49
N ASN A 32 39.87 -18.74 -2.59
CA ASN A 32 38.63 -19.52 -2.58
C ASN A 32 37.67 -19.15 -3.72
N ALA A 33 37.89 -18.05 -4.44
CA ALA A 33 37.10 -17.62 -5.59
C ALA A 33 37.66 -18.16 -6.92
N THR A 34 38.67 -19.04 -6.91
CA THR A 34 39.29 -19.56 -8.14
C THR A 34 38.28 -20.21 -9.10
N PHE A 35 37.25 -20.89 -8.55
CA PHE A 35 36.17 -21.49 -9.34
C PHE A 35 35.33 -20.46 -10.13
N CYS A 36 35.35 -19.18 -9.74
CA CYS A 36 34.68 -18.12 -10.50
C CYS A 36 35.32 -17.90 -11.88
N TYR A 37 36.59 -18.29 -12.05
CA TYR A 37 37.35 -18.19 -13.31
C TYR A 37 37.45 -19.53 -14.05
N VAL A 38 37.36 -20.64 -13.33
CA VAL A 38 37.43 -22.00 -13.87
C VAL A 38 36.01 -22.52 -14.08
N GLN A 39 35.41 -22.17 -15.22
CA GLN A 39 34.08 -22.67 -15.58
C GLN A 39 34.14 -23.49 -16.86
N GLU A 40 33.48 -24.65 -16.84
CA GLU A 40 33.30 -25.52 -18.01
C GLU A 40 32.31 -24.92 -19.03
N ASN A 41 31.50 -23.94 -18.62
CA ASN A 41 30.50 -23.32 -19.48
C ASN A 41 31.06 -22.09 -20.24
N GLU A 42 31.07 -22.18 -21.57
CA GLU A 42 31.55 -21.14 -22.49
C GLU A 42 30.80 -19.80 -22.38
N ASN A 43 29.49 -19.83 -22.08
CA ASN A 43 28.65 -18.62 -21.98
C ASN A 43 29.02 -17.76 -20.78
N PHE A 44 29.46 -18.37 -19.68
CA PHE A 44 29.84 -17.65 -18.47
C PHE A 44 31.33 -17.31 -18.44
N LYS A 45 32.18 -18.18 -19.01
CA LYS A 45 33.62 -17.95 -19.12
C LYS A 45 33.96 -16.66 -19.88
N SER A 46 33.12 -16.27 -20.84
CA SER A 46 33.25 -15.02 -21.60
C SER A 46 32.61 -13.80 -20.91
N ASN A 47 31.81 -13.99 -19.86
CA ASN A 47 31.09 -12.90 -19.19
C ASN A 47 31.84 -12.39 -17.95
N TYR A 48 32.69 -11.39 -18.18
CA TYR A 48 33.49 -10.73 -17.15
C TYR A 48 32.66 -10.15 -15.98
N GLN A 49 31.43 -9.67 -16.23
CA GLN A 49 30.58 -9.12 -15.17
C GLN A 49 30.12 -10.21 -14.19
N LEU A 50 29.83 -11.42 -14.69
CA LEU A 50 29.42 -12.55 -13.87
C LEU A 50 30.59 -13.13 -13.07
N THR A 51 31.77 -13.21 -13.69
CA THR A 51 33.01 -13.57 -12.98
C THR A 51 33.27 -12.62 -11.82
N LYS A 52 33.18 -11.31 -12.05
CA LYS A 52 33.32 -10.29 -11.00
C LYS A 52 32.24 -10.39 -9.92
N LEU A 53 30.99 -10.64 -10.31
CA LEU A 53 29.89 -10.82 -9.36
C LEU A 53 30.12 -12.06 -8.48
N CYS A 54 30.57 -13.18 -9.07
CA CYS A 54 30.94 -14.39 -8.34
C CYS A 54 32.07 -14.12 -7.36
N GLU A 55 33.14 -13.45 -7.78
CA GLU A 55 34.27 -13.10 -6.90
C GLU A 55 33.81 -12.20 -5.75
N LYS A 56 32.98 -11.20 -6.04
CA LYS A 56 32.40 -10.30 -5.02
C LYS A 56 31.49 -11.04 -4.06
N PHE A 57 30.71 -12.00 -4.53
CA PHE A 57 29.89 -12.87 -3.69
C PHE A 57 30.76 -13.65 -2.69
N VAL A 58 31.85 -14.26 -3.15
CA VAL A 58 32.77 -15.02 -2.28
C VAL A 58 33.38 -14.10 -1.22
N LYS A 59 33.90 -12.93 -1.62
CA LYS A 59 34.44 -11.92 -0.69
C LYS A 59 33.40 -11.49 0.34
N PHE A 60 32.16 -11.27 -0.11
CA PHE A 60 31.09 -10.83 0.78
C PHE A 60 30.70 -11.91 1.78
N PHE A 61 30.61 -13.15 1.33
CA PHE A 61 30.39 -14.28 2.19
C PHE A 61 31.49 -14.40 3.25
N GLU A 62 32.77 -14.37 2.87
CA GLU A 62 33.88 -14.44 3.81
C GLU A 62 33.86 -13.29 4.82
N LYS A 63 33.57 -12.07 4.35
CA LYS A 63 33.47 -10.89 5.22
C LYS A 63 32.35 -11.05 6.24
N LEU A 64 31.14 -11.41 5.81
CA LEU A 64 30.01 -11.60 6.73
C LEU A 64 30.22 -12.80 7.65
N LYS A 65 30.79 -13.90 7.16
CA LYS A 65 31.18 -15.07 7.96
C LYS A 65 32.16 -14.70 9.06
N SER A 66 33.13 -13.81 8.77
CA SER A 66 34.11 -13.37 9.77
C SER A 66 33.47 -12.60 10.93
N LEU A 67 32.43 -11.80 10.68
CA LEU A 67 31.69 -11.07 11.73
C LEU A 67 30.93 -12.02 12.67
N TYR A 68 30.53 -13.19 12.17
CA TYR A 68 29.78 -14.18 12.93
C TYR A 68 30.64 -15.01 13.88
N LYS A 69 31.98 -14.99 13.75
CA LYS A 69 32.87 -15.75 14.65
C LYS A 69 32.67 -15.41 16.12
N ASP A 70 32.24 -14.17 16.40
CA ASP A 70 32.10 -13.65 17.76
C ASP A 70 30.64 -13.68 18.29
N ASP A 71 29.61 -13.77 17.43
CA ASP A 71 28.19 -13.87 17.84
C ASP A 71 27.37 -14.70 16.85
N ALA A 72 27.07 -15.94 17.24
CA ALA A 72 26.33 -16.89 16.43
C ALA A 72 24.81 -16.60 16.34
N THR A 73 24.28 -15.65 17.09
CA THR A 73 22.83 -15.41 17.19
C THR A 73 22.41 -14.17 16.43
N GLN A 74 23.23 -13.11 16.48
CA GLN A 74 22.86 -11.80 15.94
C GLN A 74 22.75 -11.79 14.41
N TYR A 75 23.66 -12.44 13.68
CA TYR A 75 23.75 -12.35 12.21
C TYR A 75 23.33 -13.63 11.48
N HIS A 76 22.57 -14.52 12.11
CA HIS A 76 22.32 -15.87 11.61
C HIS A 76 21.71 -15.96 10.19
N LYS A 77 21.03 -14.90 9.70
CA LYS A 77 20.40 -14.85 8.35
C LYS A 77 21.26 -14.28 7.23
N TYR A 78 22.55 -14.05 7.46
CA TYR A 78 23.42 -13.45 6.43
C TYR A 78 23.51 -14.31 5.15
N ARG A 79 23.34 -15.63 5.26
CA ARG A 79 23.42 -16.58 4.14
C ARG A 79 22.18 -16.46 3.24
N GLU A 80 21.01 -16.37 3.84
CA GLU A 80 19.74 -16.08 3.17
C GLU A 80 19.78 -14.69 2.53
N TYR A 81 20.33 -13.70 3.24
CA TYR A 81 20.58 -12.38 2.68
C TYR A 81 21.49 -12.41 1.46
N LEU A 82 22.60 -13.16 1.50
CA LEU A 82 23.51 -13.30 0.36
C LEU A 82 22.82 -13.91 -0.86
N ASN A 83 21.88 -14.83 -0.67
CA ASN A 83 21.07 -15.36 -1.76
C ASN A 83 20.17 -14.30 -2.40
N TYR A 84 19.52 -13.47 -1.58
CA TYR A 84 18.74 -12.32 -2.07
C TYR A 84 19.65 -11.30 -2.76
N TRP A 85 20.78 -10.94 -2.16
CA TRP A 85 21.75 -10.00 -2.69
C TRP A 85 22.26 -10.44 -4.06
N LEU A 86 22.57 -11.73 -4.23
CA LEU A 86 23.00 -12.28 -5.52
C LEU A 86 21.90 -12.12 -6.58
N THR A 87 20.66 -12.44 -6.23
CA THR A 87 19.49 -12.23 -7.10
C THR A 87 19.34 -10.77 -7.50
N TYR A 88 19.44 -9.85 -6.53
CA TYR A 88 19.37 -8.41 -6.74
C TYR A 88 20.45 -7.95 -7.72
N LYS A 89 21.71 -8.36 -7.53
CA LYS A 89 22.81 -8.00 -8.42
C LYS A 89 22.61 -8.52 -9.85
N LEU A 90 22.15 -9.76 -10.01
CA LEU A 90 21.81 -10.31 -11.33
C LEU A 90 20.71 -9.49 -12.02
N MET A 91 19.73 -8.98 -11.27
CA MET A 91 18.72 -8.08 -11.84
C MET A 91 19.29 -6.71 -12.21
N THR A 92 20.18 -6.13 -11.40
CA THR A 92 20.78 -4.82 -11.69
C THR A 92 21.62 -4.81 -12.97
N ILE A 93 22.23 -5.94 -13.33
CA ILE A 93 22.98 -6.10 -14.60
C ILE A 93 22.10 -6.62 -15.75
N ALA A 94 20.78 -6.67 -15.56
CA ALA A 94 19.80 -7.19 -16.52
C ALA A 94 20.12 -8.61 -17.04
N PHE A 95 20.65 -9.49 -16.17
CA PHE A 95 21.05 -10.83 -16.57
C PHE A 95 19.83 -11.67 -17.04
N PRO A 96 19.93 -12.38 -18.18
CA PRO A 96 18.78 -13.06 -18.78
C PRO A 96 18.12 -14.08 -17.84
N LYS A 97 16.78 -14.03 -17.76
CA LYS A 97 16.00 -14.92 -16.89
C LYS A 97 16.28 -16.41 -17.15
N LYS A 98 16.46 -16.79 -18.41
CA LYS A 98 16.74 -18.17 -18.85
C LYS A 98 18.10 -18.71 -18.37
N ASP A 99 19.07 -17.84 -18.14
CA ASP A 99 20.45 -18.23 -17.82
C ASP A 99 20.71 -18.16 -16.30
N LYS A 100 19.80 -17.56 -15.51
CA LYS A 100 19.86 -17.52 -14.04
C LYS A 100 19.98 -18.91 -13.38
N PRO A 101 19.19 -19.94 -13.75
CA PRO A 101 19.27 -21.25 -13.11
C PRO A 101 20.67 -21.84 -13.15
N GLU A 102 21.33 -21.71 -14.30
CA GLU A 102 22.67 -22.22 -14.52
C GLU A 102 23.71 -21.48 -13.67
N PHE A 103 23.59 -20.16 -13.56
CA PHE A 103 24.45 -19.39 -12.67
C PHE A 103 24.33 -19.82 -11.20
N PHE A 104 23.10 -20.01 -10.70
CA PHE A 104 22.88 -20.50 -9.34
C PHE A 104 23.44 -21.90 -9.13
N GLN A 105 23.32 -22.78 -10.13
CA GLN A 105 23.89 -24.14 -10.07
C GLN A 105 25.42 -24.12 -9.98
N ILE A 106 26.09 -23.23 -10.72
CA ILE A 106 27.56 -23.07 -10.63
C ILE A 106 27.98 -22.65 -9.23
N ILE A 107 27.30 -21.66 -8.63
CA ILE A 107 27.60 -21.22 -7.27
C ILE A 107 27.37 -22.37 -6.28
N GLN A 108 26.25 -23.09 -6.37
CA GLN A 108 25.92 -24.23 -5.51
C GLN A 108 26.95 -25.35 -5.58
N ASN A 109 27.35 -25.77 -6.79
CA ASN A 109 28.32 -26.84 -7.01
C ASN A 109 29.70 -26.52 -6.44
N ASN A 110 29.99 -25.23 -6.23
CA ASN A 110 31.27 -24.75 -5.74
C ASN A 110 31.18 -24.15 -4.33
N CYS A 111 30.02 -24.23 -3.66
CA CYS A 111 29.86 -23.72 -2.30
C CYS A 111 30.85 -24.37 -1.32
N ASP A 112 31.17 -25.65 -1.49
CA ASP A 112 32.12 -26.38 -0.62
C ASP A 112 33.54 -25.82 -0.69
N ASN A 113 33.93 -25.17 -1.80
CA ASN A 113 35.24 -24.50 -1.94
C ASN A 113 35.36 -23.29 -1.01
N VAL A 114 34.23 -22.70 -0.59
CA VAL A 114 34.18 -21.48 0.22
C VAL A 114 33.64 -21.77 1.63
N ALA A 115 32.79 -22.78 1.76
CA ALA A 115 32.09 -23.17 2.97
C ALA A 115 32.12 -24.70 3.14
N PRO A 116 33.30 -25.30 3.44
CA PRO A 116 33.47 -26.75 3.51
C PRO A 116 32.59 -27.42 4.58
N ASP A 117 32.17 -26.69 5.61
CA ASP A 117 31.25 -27.17 6.65
C ASP A 117 29.78 -27.23 6.17
N GLY A 118 29.52 -26.98 4.88
CA GLY A 118 28.18 -27.03 4.29
C GLY A 118 27.28 -25.85 4.65
N GLU A 119 27.83 -24.76 5.17
CA GLU A 119 27.06 -23.61 5.68
C GLU A 119 26.15 -22.96 4.61
N LEU A 120 26.60 -22.93 3.35
CA LEU A 120 25.85 -22.39 2.22
C LEU A 120 24.96 -23.43 1.51
N LYS A 121 25.03 -24.70 1.94
CA LYS A 121 24.25 -25.78 1.34
C LYS A 121 22.76 -25.49 1.49
N ASP A 122 22.03 -25.62 0.39
CA ASP A 122 20.58 -25.32 0.27
C ASP A 122 20.19 -23.85 0.58
N LYS A 123 21.15 -22.95 0.84
CA LYS A 123 20.90 -21.52 1.12
C LYS A 123 20.93 -20.65 -0.13
N ILE A 124 21.70 -21.06 -1.13
CA ILE A 124 21.81 -20.37 -2.42
C ILE A 124 20.86 -21.04 -3.40
N TYR A 125 19.86 -20.31 -3.89
CA TYR A 125 18.81 -20.81 -4.78
C TYR A 125 18.13 -19.66 -5.51
N GLN A 126 17.55 -19.95 -6.67
CA GLN A 126 16.78 -18.95 -7.41
C GLN A 126 15.49 -18.59 -6.67
N ILE A 127 15.40 -17.35 -6.20
CA ILE A 127 14.18 -16.81 -5.57
C ILE A 127 13.10 -16.63 -6.64
N LYS A 128 11.86 -17.05 -6.33
CA LYS A 128 10.71 -16.85 -7.21
C LYS A 128 10.49 -15.35 -7.45
N GLU A 129 10.17 -14.95 -8.66
CA GLU A 129 10.05 -13.54 -9.05
C GLU A 129 9.10 -12.75 -8.15
N LYS A 130 7.91 -13.28 -7.88
CA LYS A 130 6.93 -12.68 -6.94
C LYS A 130 7.50 -12.50 -5.53
N ASP A 131 8.25 -13.48 -5.03
CA ASP A 131 8.86 -13.41 -3.70
C ASP A 131 9.96 -12.35 -3.67
N PHE A 132 10.81 -12.33 -4.70
CA PHE A 132 11.85 -11.33 -4.84
C PHE A 132 11.27 -9.91 -4.87
N GLU A 133 10.24 -9.64 -5.68
CA GLU A 133 9.59 -8.33 -5.75
C GLU A 133 9.09 -7.85 -4.39
N ASN A 134 8.56 -8.76 -3.57
CA ASN A 134 8.07 -8.41 -2.24
C ASN A 134 9.23 -8.11 -1.28
N MET A 135 10.28 -8.94 -1.31
CA MET A 135 11.48 -8.74 -0.50
C MET A 135 12.22 -7.44 -0.89
N ASP A 136 12.25 -7.14 -2.18
CA ASP A 136 12.93 -5.96 -2.75
C ASP A 136 12.34 -4.65 -2.23
N ILE A 137 11.03 -4.60 -1.98
CA ILE A 137 10.40 -3.43 -1.36
C ILE A 137 11.02 -3.12 0.01
N ILE A 138 11.22 -4.14 0.85
CA ILE A 138 11.82 -3.96 2.19
C ILE A 138 13.30 -3.58 2.07
N TYR A 139 14.03 -4.26 1.18
CA TYR A 139 15.42 -3.95 0.92
C TYR A 139 15.62 -2.50 0.49
N ILE A 140 14.79 -2.01 -0.44
CA ILE A 140 14.83 -0.63 -0.93
C ILE A 140 14.59 0.35 0.21
N LEU A 141 13.64 0.08 1.13
CA LEU A 141 13.39 0.94 2.29
C LEU A 141 14.63 1.09 3.19
N TYR A 142 15.31 -0.01 3.52
CA TYR A 142 16.58 0.05 4.25
C TYR A 142 17.67 0.76 3.46
N ARG A 143 17.76 0.54 2.14
CA ARG A 143 18.78 1.14 1.28
C ARG A 143 18.62 2.66 1.19
N ILE A 144 17.40 3.15 0.96
CA ILE A 144 17.08 4.59 0.97
C ILE A 144 17.48 5.22 2.31
N TYR A 145 17.19 4.54 3.43
CA TYR A 145 17.62 5.01 4.76
C TYR A 145 19.15 5.02 4.89
N TYR A 146 19.83 3.96 4.45
CA TYR A 146 21.28 3.81 4.57
C TYR A 146 22.04 4.89 3.79
N GLU A 147 21.65 5.14 2.54
CA GLU A 147 22.30 6.07 1.61
C GLU A 147 22.17 7.54 2.02
N LEU A 148 21.20 7.87 2.89
CA LEU A 148 21.03 9.20 3.45
C LEU A 148 22.12 9.50 4.50
N LYS A 149 23.31 9.91 4.05
CA LYS A 149 24.52 10.12 4.89
C LYS A 149 24.81 11.60 5.20
N SER A 150 24.47 12.53 4.32
CA SER A 150 24.78 13.96 4.47
C SER A 150 23.70 14.85 3.91
N TYR A 151 23.63 16.09 4.42
CA TYR A 151 22.62 17.07 4.00
C TYR A 151 22.72 17.35 2.50
N ASN A 152 21.60 17.20 1.82
CA ASN A 152 21.42 17.56 0.42
C ASN A 152 19.92 17.64 0.12
N ASP A 153 19.41 18.83 -0.23
CA ASP A 153 17.98 19.05 -0.48
C ASP A 153 17.40 18.16 -1.58
N VAL A 154 18.18 17.85 -2.62
CA VAL A 154 17.75 16.94 -3.70
C VAL A 154 17.61 15.52 -3.14
N LYS A 155 18.60 15.05 -2.38
CA LYS A 155 18.55 13.73 -1.74
C LYS A 155 17.43 13.62 -0.71
N CYS A 156 17.14 14.69 0.02
CA CYS A 156 16.01 14.71 0.96
C CYS A 156 14.68 14.59 0.21
N LYS A 157 14.46 15.37 -0.86
CA LYS A 157 13.24 15.26 -1.69
C LYS A 157 13.09 13.86 -2.29
N GLU A 158 14.17 13.30 -2.81
CA GLU A 158 14.19 11.92 -3.30
C GLU A 158 13.89 10.91 -2.20
N PHE A 159 14.48 11.09 -1.02
CA PHE A 159 14.20 10.27 0.16
C PHE A 159 12.70 10.31 0.45
N HIS A 160 12.11 11.49 0.66
CA HIS A 160 10.67 11.61 0.97
C HIS A 160 9.78 10.95 -0.10
N THR A 161 10.10 11.17 -1.38
CA THR A 161 9.33 10.62 -2.51
C THR A 161 9.42 9.08 -2.56
N LYS A 162 10.64 8.54 -2.52
CA LYS A 162 10.85 7.09 -2.60
C LYS A 162 10.34 6.40 -1.33
N TYR A 163 10.57 7.00 -0.17
CA TYR A 163 10.17 6.45 1.11
C TYR A 163 8.64 6.36 1.24
N GLU A 164 7.91 7.42 0.88
CA GLU A 164 6.44 7.40 0.79
C GLU A 164 5.96 6.29 -0.16
N LYS A 165 6.54 6.22 -1.37
CA LYS A 165 6.17 5.24 -2.40
C LYS A 165 6.34 3.79 -1.89
N TYR A 166 7.55 3.42 -1.45
CA TYR A 166 7.86 2.04 -1.10
C TYR A 166 7.24 1.62 0.22
N TYR A 167 7.12 2.51 1.21
CA TYR A 167 6.45 2.18 2.46
C TYR A 167 4.96 1.91 2.22
N ASN A 168 4.28 2.79 1.48
CA ASN A 168 2.86 2.60 1.17
C ASN A 168 2.63 1.37 0.29
N LEU A 169 3.53 1.08 -0.65
CA LEU A 169 3.48 -0.14 -1.43
C LEU A 169 3.59 -1.39 -0.54
N ALA A 170 4.50 -1.39 0.43
CA ALA A 170 4.67 -2.48 1.38
C ALA A 170 3.41 -2.69 2.24
N VAL A 171 2.85 -1.60 2.79
CA VAL A 171 1.61 -1.65 3.60
C VAL A 171 0.46 -2.23 2.78
N ASN A 172 0.25 -1.75 1.55
CA ASN A 172 -0.82 -2.26 0.69
C ASN A 172 -0.62 -3.76 0.42
N LYS A 173 0.56 -4.16 -0.08
CA LYS A 173 0.83 -5.57 -0.40
C LYS A 173 0.71 -6.50 0.81
N CYS A 174 1.14 -6.06 1.99
CA CYS A 174 0.97 -6.79 3.25
C CYS A 174 -0.50 -7.15 3.52
N TYR A 175 -1.45 -6.25 3.22
CA TYR A 175 -2.87 -6.46 3.48
C TYR A 175 -3.64 -7.08 2.30
N THR A 176 -3.21 -6.87 1.06
CA THR A 176 -3.98 -7.28 -0.14
C THR A 176 -3.38 -8.45 -0.91
N ASN A 177 -2.09 -8.75 -0.77
CA ASN A 177 -1.39 -9.69 -1.65
C ASN A 177 -0.61 -10.78 -0.91
N ASP A 178 0.21 -10.40 0.07
CA ASP A 178 1.13 -11.33 0.73
C ASP A 178 1.42 -10.91 2.18
N GLU A 179 0.76 -11.60 3.12
CA GLU A 179 0.89 -11.34 4.56
C GLU A 179 2.34 -11.54 5.06
N LYS A 180 3.17 -12.33 4.35
CA LYS A 180 4.58 -12.52 4.72
C LYS A 180 5.38 -11.23 4.71
N LEU A 181 4.93 -10.22 3.94
CA LEU A 181 5.55 -8.90 3.89
C LEU A 181 5.31 -8.08 5.16
N CYS A 182 4.26 -8.39 5.94
CA CYS A 182 3.89 -7.63 7.12
C CYS A 182 4.94 -7.72 8.24
N ILE A 183 5.55 -8.90 8.43
CA ILE A 183 6.57 -9.14 9.47
C ILE A 183 7.84 -8.31 9.21
N PRO A 184 8.51 -8.42 8.05
CA PRO A 184 9.70 -7.62 7.77
C PRO A 184 9.39 -6.13 7.71
N LEU A 185 8.20 -5.71 7.26
CA LEU A 185 7.75 -4.31 7.32
C LEU A 185 7.63 -3.80 8.77
N LYS A 186 7.09 -4.61 9.68
CA LYS A 186 7.03 -4.29 11.12
C LYS A 186 8.44 -4.12 11.69
N LYS A 187 9.36 -5.05 11.40
CA LYS A 187 10.75 -4.95 11.83
C LYS A 187 11.43 -3.70 11.29
N PHE A 188 11.23 -3.39 10.00
CA PHE A 188 11.72 -2.15 9.40
C PHE A 188 11.17 -0.90 10.10
N THR A 189 9.86 -0.87 10.40
CA THR A 189 9.23 0.26 11.10
C THR A 189 9.85 0.47 12.49
N ASN A 190 10.08 -0.61 13.23
CA ASN A 190 10.77 -0.56 14.52
C ASN A 190 12.20 -0.05 14.37
N PHE A 191 12.96 -0.60 13.41
CA PHE A 191 14.31 -0.14 13.09
C PHE A 191 14.34 1.36 12.80
N TYR A 192 13.47 1.84 11.90
CA TYR A 192 13.44 3.24 11.52
C TYR A 192 13.09 4.14 12.71
N ASN A 193 12.03 3.82 13.47
CA ASN A 193 11.63 4.63 14.62
C ASN A 193 12.75 4.72 15.67
N ASN A 194 13.46 3.61 15.91
CA ASN A 194 14.58 3.57 16.85
C ASN A 194 15.83 4.30 16.35
N ASN A 195 15.98 4.53 15.05
CA ASN A 195 17.19 5.14 14.49
C ASN A 195 16.95 6.53 13.86
N ARG A 196 15.70 6.92 13.61
CA ARG A 196 15.30 8.18 12.96
C ARG A 196 15.96 9.39 13.59
N TYR A 197 15.99 9.46 14.92
CA TYR A 197 16.55 10.60 15.66
C TYR A 197 18.00 10.89 15.26
N SER A 198 18.79 9.85 14.98
CA SER A 198 20.20 9.97 14.62
C SER A 198 20.40 10.68 13.27
N LYS A 199 19.39 10.68 12.41
CA LYS A 199 19.43 11.27 11.06
C LYS A 199 18.50 12.46 10.86
N LEU A 200 17.82 12.95 11.91
CA LEU A 200 16.93 14.13 11.81
C LEU A 200 17.64 15.36 11.25
N HIS A 201 18.90 15.56 11.66
CA HIS A 201 19.70 16.69 11.21
C HIS A 201 20.07 16.63 9.72
N VAL A 202 19.99 15.45 9.08
CA VAL A 202 20.40 15.25 7.68
C VAL A 202 19.45 15.96 6.71
N CYS A 203 18.15 16.02 7.02
CA CYS A 203 17.17 16.78 6.25
C CYS A 203 16.63 17.93 7.08
N SER A 204 17.45 18.97 7.29
CA SER A 204 17.21 19.99 8.32
C SER A 204 15.93 20.83 8.09
N THR A 205 15.43 20.95 6.86
CA THR A 205 14.26 21.77 6.52
C THR A 205 12.94 21.05 6.81
N GLU A 206 12.78 19.82 6.29
CA GLU A 206 11.53 19.04 6.41
C GLU A 206 11.61 17.98 7.53
N GLY A 207 12.80 17.76 8.10
CA GLY A 207 13.09 16.64 8.99
C GLY A 207 13.05 15.30 8.25
N LEU A 208 12.98 14.21 9.01
CA LEU A 208 12.61 12.91 8.48
C LEU A 208 11.15 12.63 8.77
N PRO A 209 10.39 11.98 7.87
CA PRO A 209 8.98 11.71 8.10
C PRO A 209 8.76 10.80 9.31
N GLU A 210 7.66 11.01 10.02
CA GLU A 210 7.19 10.10 11.06
C GLU A 210 6.38 8.99 10.40
N ILE A 211 6.75 7.74 10.66
CA ILE A 211 5.99 6.61 10.12
C ILE A 211 4.70 6.48 10.94
N PRO A 212 3.53 6.37 10.29
CA PRO A 212 2.29 6.05 10.98
C PRO A 212 2.41 4.77 11.81
N LYS A 213 1.67 4.68 12.91
CA LYS A 213 1.69 3.48 13.76
C LYS A 213 1.23 2.26 12.96
N PHE A 214 2.17 1.37 12.64
CA PHE A 214 1.91 0.16 11.87
C PHE A 214 1.50 -1.00 12.78
N VAL A 215 0.40 -1.65 12.42
CA VAL A 215 -0.12 -2.85 13.08
C VAL A 215 -0.22 -3.96 12.04
N THR A 216 0.20 -5.18 12.38
CA THR A 216 0.12 -6.36 11.50
C THR A 216 -1.27 -7.00 11.51
N PRO A 217 -1.65 -7.80 10.50
CA PRO A 217 -2.96 -8.49 10.48
C PRO A 217 -3.13 -9.47 11.66
N LYS A 218 -2.08 -10.25 11.95
CA LYS A 218 -1.97 -11.08 13.15
C LYS A 218 -1.23 -10.30 14.22
N SER A 219 -1.94 -9.89 15.28
CA SER A 219 -1.33 -9.19 16.40
C SER A 219 -0.99 -10.19 17.50
N SER A 220 0.19 -10.07 18.12
CA SER A 220 0.61 -10.94 19.24
C SER A 220 -0.09 -10.62 20.56
N GLU A 221 -0.80 -9.48 20.65
CA GLU A 221 -1.28 -8.88 21.91
C GLU A 221 -2.78 -8.48 21.84
N GLY A 222 -3.53 -8.93 20.83
CA GLY A 222 -4.89 -8.46 20.57
C GLY A 222 -5.62 -9.19 19.42
N MET A 223 -6.77 -8.65 19.03
CA MET A 223 -7.68 -9.20 18.01
C MET A 223 -7.05 -9.21 16.60
N GLU A 224 -7.10 -10.36 15.92
CA GLU A 224 -6.65 -10.47 14.53
C GLU A 224 -7.54 -9.63 13.61
N PHE A 225 -6.97 -9.13 12.51
CA PHE A 225 -7.71 -8.30 11.56
C PHE A 225 -8.97 -8.99 11.04
N ILE A 226 -8.92 -10.31 10.81
CA ILE A 226 -10.05 -11.10 10.31
C ILE A 226 -11.26 -11.11 11.25
N ASP A 227 -11.03 -10.81 12.54
CA ASP A 227 -12.07 -10.78 13.56
C ASP A 227 -12.65 -9.37 13.78
N LYS A 228 -12.11 -8.34 13.13
CA LYS A 228 -12.55 -6.95 13.26
C LYS A 228 -13.72 -6.60 12.36
N LEU A 229 -14.55 -5.66 12.80
CA LEU A 229 -15.69 -5.14 12.03
C LEU A 229 -15.23 -4.51 10.71
N ALA A 230 -14.08 -3.85 10.71
CA ALA A 230 -13.42 -3.31 9.53
C ALA A 230 -13.23 -4.35 8.42
N HIS A 231 -12.82 -5.57 8.76
CA HIS A 231 -12.62 -6.63 7.79
C HIS A 231 -13.94 -7.03 7.10
N TYR A 232 -15.01 -7.18 7.88
CA TYR A 232 -16.33 -7.52 7.34
C TYR A 232 -16.90 -6.40 6.48
N LEU A 233 -16.78 -5.14 6.91
CA LEU A 233 -17.20 -3.98 6.11
C LEU A 233 -16.40 -3.85 4.80
N HIS A 234 -15.09 -4.07 4.85
CA HIS A 234 -14.27 -4.10 3.64
C HIS A 234 -14.72 -5.24 2.71
N LYS A 235 -14.97 -6.45 3.23
CA LYS A 235 -15.46 -7.58 2.43
C LYS A 235 -16.86 -7.36 1.86
N LEU A 236 -17.74 -6.61 2.53
CA LEU A 236 -19.01 -6.18 1.93
C LEU A 236 -18.77 -5.23 0.77
N SER A 237 -17.88 -4.26 0.97
CA SER A 237 -17.56 -3.27 -0.06
C SER A 237 -16.96 -3.89 -1.32
N SER A 238 -16.33 -5.06 -1.26
CA SER A 238 -15.79 -5.75 -2.44
C SER A 238 -16.79 -6.64 -3.17
N LYS A 239 -17.87 -7.09 -2.52
CA LYS A 239 -18.88 -7.98 -3.12
C LYS A 239 -19.81 -7.30 -4.14
N GLN A 240 -19.98 -5.96 -4.08
CA GLN A 240 -20.69 -5.10 -5.04
C GLN A 240 -21.95 -5.74 -5.68
N THR A 241 -22.88 -6.23 -4.85
CA THR A 241 -24.22 -6.69 -5.24
C THR A 241 -25.22 -5.53 -5.23
N SER A 242 -26.39 -5.67 -5.89
CA SER A 242 -27.46 -4.66 -5.86
C SER A 242 -27.87 -4.22 -4.44
N GLU A 243 -27.79 -5.13 -3.46
CA GLU A 243 -28.10 -4.89 -2.05
C GLU A 243 -26.95 -4.24 -1.26
N THR A 244 -25.68 -4.48 -1.63
CA THR A 244 -24.50 -3.96 -0.89
C THR A 244 -23.98 -2.65 -1.46
N LEU A 245 -24.14 -2.42 -2.77
CA LEU A 245 -23.77 -1.21 -3.50
C LEU A 245 -24.21 0.11 -2.82
N PRO A 246 -25.43 0.21 -2.25
CA PRO A 246 -25.93 1.46 -1.67
C PRO A 246 -25.32 1.82 -0.30
N ILE A 247 -24.71 0.84 0.40
CA ILE A 247 -24.40 0.93 1.84
C ILE A 247 -22.91 1.18 2.08
N ILE A 248 -22.03 0.35 1.52
CA ILE A 248 -20.60 0.60 1.56
C ILE A 248 -19.97 0.20 0.23
N SER A 249 -19.36 1.16 -0.45
CA SER A 249 -18.74 0.95 -1.74
C SER A 249 -17.55 1.89 -1.93
N ASN A 250 -16.59 1.46 -2.74
CA ASN A 250 -15.42 2.27 -3.09
C ASN A 250 -15.80 3.55 -3.84
N THR A 251 -16.99 3.60 -4.46
CA THR A 251 -17.47 4.80 -5.16
C THR A 251 -18.05 5.84 -4.20
N LYS A 252 -18.71 5.40 -3.12
CA LYS A 252 -19.36 6.29 -2.15
C LYS A 252 -18.42 6.70 -1.01
N TYR A 253 -17.55 5.79 -0.56
CA TYR A 253 -16.65 5.98 0.58
C TYR A 253 -15.22 5.46 0.29
N PRO A 254 -14.54 5.98 -0.75
CA PRO A 254 -13.23 5.47 -1.18
C PRO A 254 -12.16 5.52 -0.08
N ASN A 255 -12.10 6.60 0.70
CA ASN A 255 -11.05 6.79 1.70
C ASN A 255 -11.31 5.93 2.94
N LEU A 256 -12.56 5.85 3.39
CA LEU A 256 -12.95 4.98 4.50
C LEU A 256 -12.70 3.51 4.13
N VAL A 257 -13.17 3.05 2.96
CA VAL A 257 -12.96 1.64 2.58
C VAL A 257 -11.48 1.30 2.45
N LYS A 258 -10.67 2.20 1.90
CA LYS A 258 -9.21 2.03 1.84
C LYS A 258 -8.59 1.92 3.24
N LEU A 259 -9.04 2.73 4.20
CA LEU A 259 -8.58 2.62 5.58
C LEU A 259 -8.97 1.26 6.20
N LEU A 260 -10.20 0.80 5.96
CA LEU A 260 -10.68 -0.49 6.48
C LEU A 260 -9.92 -1.67 5.87
N SER A 261 -9.59 -1.62 4.58
CA SER A 261 -8.79 -2.66 3.93
C SER A 261 -7.38 -2.79 4.50
N LEU A 262 -6.88 -1.74 5.14
CA LEU A 262 -5.54 -1.69 5.74
C LEU A 262 -5.58 -1.83 7.26
N ASN A 263 -6.67 -2.35 7.86
CA ASN A 263 -6.80 -2.51 9.32
C ASN A 263 -6.51 -1.21 10.10
N TYR A 264 -7.03 -0.09 9.62
CA TYR A 264 -6.82 1.23 10.20
C TYR A 264 -5.37 1.75 10.17
N ASN A 265 -4.48 1.11 9.40
CA ASN A 265 -3.14 1.66 9.14
C ASN A 265 -3.27 2.86 8.20
N LEU A 266 -2.97 4.06 8.72
CA LEU A 266 -2.84 5.25 7.90
C LEU A 266 -1.60 5.10 7.00
N LEU A 267 -1.73 5.47 5.73
CA LEU A 267 -0.59 5.53 4.82
C LEU A 267 0.36 6.66 5.22
N LEU A 268 1.64 6.50 4.85
CA LEU A 268 2.62 7.56 5.01
C LEU A 268 2.35 8.67 4.00
N TYR A 269 2.50 9.92 4.44
CA TYR A 269 2.48 11.10 3.59
C TYR A 269 3.73 11.92 3.89
N SER A 270 4.51 12.25 2.87
CA SER A 270 5.65 13.16 2.99
C SER A 270 5.25 14.59 3.33
N ASN A 271 4.00 14.95 3.04
CA ASN A 271 3.46 16.29 3.24
C ASN A 271 2.33 16.27 4.26
N GLU A 272 2.50 16.98 5.37
CA GLU A 272 1.52 17.10 6.46
C GLU A 272 0.17 17.64 6.00
N GLN A 273 0.13 18.55 5.01
CA GLN A 273 -1.12 19.00 4.41
C GLN A 273 -1.88 17.83 3.79
N LYS A 274 -1.20 16.98 3.00
CA LYS A 274 -1.82 15.81 2.35
C LYS A 274 -2.30 14.79 3.38
N LYS A 275 -1.53 14.58 4.46
CA LYS A 275 -1.92 13.73 5.59
C LYS A 275 -3.24 14.22 6.20
N ARG A 276 -3.29 15.50 6.59
CA ARG A 276 -4.47 16.11 7.23
C ARG A 276 -5.69 16.17 6.31
N ASP A 277 -5.47 16.44 5.02
CA ASP A 277 -6.51 16.35 3.99
C ASP A 277 -7.11 14.94 3.96
N ASN A 278 -6.28 13.90 3.87
CA ASN A 278 -6.76 12.52 3.86
C ASN A 278 -7.49 12.13 5.15
N MET A 279 -6.96 12.52 6.31
CA MET A 279 -7.60 12.28 7.60
C MET A 279 -9.00 12.91 7.68
N MET A 280 -9.16 14.14 7.21
CA MET A 280 -10.46 14.80 7.19
C MET A 280 -11.42 14.22 6.14
N GLU A 281 -10.93 13.71 5.01
CA GLU A 281 -11.74 12.95 4.07
C GLU A 281 -12.27 11.65 4.69
N ILE A 282 -11.40 10.89 5.39
CA ILE A 282 -11.78 9.68 6.12
C ILE A 282 -12.84 10.02 7.18
N LEU A 283 -12.60 11.04 8.01
CA LEU A 283 -13.54 11.40 9.08
C LEU A 283 -14.89 11.84 8.50
N HIS A 284 -14.88 12.63 7.44
CA HIS A 284 -16.09 13.06 6.74
C HIS A 284 -16.87 11.87 6.17
N GLU A 285 -16.20 10.95 5.47
CA GLU A 285 -16.83 9.74 4.94
C GLU A 285 -17.38 8.85 6.04
N PHE A 286 -16.66 8.70 7.16
CA PHE A 286 -17.11 7.96 8.34
C PHE A 286 -18.36 8.58 8.97
N ILE A 287 -18.37 9.90 9.19
CA ILE A 287 -19.53 10.61 9.73
C ILE A 287 -20.73 10.45 8.79
N LYS A 288 -20.52 10.62 7.48
CA LYS A 288 -21.56 10.45 6.46
C LYS A 288 -22.09 9.01 6.47
N PHE A 289 -21.22 8.02 6.55
CA PHE A 289 -21.60 6.61 6.65
C PHE A 289 -22.49 6.35 7.87
N CYS A 290 -22.13 6.89 9.03
CA CYS A 290 -22.90 6.72 10.27
C CYS A 290 -24.25 7.45 10.27
N LYS A 291 -24.41 8.50 9.47
CA LYS A 291 -25.65 9.29 9.36
C LYS A 291 -26.54 8.92 8.18
N ASP A 292 -26.09 8.01 7.32
CA ASP A 292 -26.85 7.56 6.18
C ASP A 292 -28.01 6.65 6.62
N LYS A 293 -29.23 6.99 6.18
CA LYS A 293 -30.45 6.27 6.56
C LYS A 293 -30.44 4.81 6.11
N ASN A 294 -29.86 4.52 4.94
CA ASN A 294 -29.80 3.16 4.41
C ASN A 294 -28.78 2.32 5.20
N THR A 295 -27.67 2.93 5.61
CA THR A 295 -26.73 2.28 6.52
C THR A 295 -27.42 1.88 7.82
N ILE A 296 -28.16 2.82 8.44
CA ILE A 296 -28.87 2.57 9.70
C ILE A 296 -29.91 1.45 9.56
N SER A 297 -30.63 1.38 8.44
CA SER A 297 -31.73 0.41 8.30
C SER A 297 -31.32 -0.99 7.82
N VAL A 298 -30.23 -1.12 7.06
CA VAL A 298 -29.92 -2.37 6.35
C VAL A 298 -28.62 -3.05 6.80
N LEU A 299 -27.71 -2.31 7.47
CA LEU A 299 -26.38 -2.84 7.77
C LEU A 299 -26.41 -4.12 8.64
N ASP A 300 -27.20 -4.13 9.71
CA ASP A 300 -27.32 -5.29 10.60
C ASP A 300 -27.79 -6.55 9.84
N SER A 301 -28.85 -6.41 9.03
CA SER A 301 -29.40 -7.50 8.22
C SER A 301 -28.40 -8.05 7.20
N LEU A 302 -27.60 -7.17 6.57
CA LEU A 302 -26.56 -7.61 5.64
C LEU A 302 -25.43 -8.36 6.34
N ILE A 303 -25.01 -7.90 7.51
CA ILE A 303 -23.98 -8.56 8.29
C ILE A 303 -24.46 -9.95 8.73
N GLU A 304 -25.69 -10.06 9.23
CA GLU A 304 -26.31 -11.35 9.56
C GLU A 304 -26.35 -12.29 8.35
N LYS A 305 -26.82 -11.79 7.19
CA LYS A 305 -26.93 -12.58 5.96
C LYS A 305 -25.58 -13.07 5.43
N PHE A 306 -24.56 -12.22 5.42
CA PHE A 306 -23.26 -12.54 4.81
C PHE A 306 -22.23 -13.11 5.77
N PHE A 307 -22.39 -12.91 7.08
CA PHE A 307 -21.44 -13.28 8.13
C PHE A 307 -22.14 -13.80 9.39
N ASN A 308 -23.11 -14.70 9.21
CA ASN A 308 -23.91 -15.30 10.29
C ASN A 308 -23.05 -15.81 11.47
N SER A 309 -21.92 -16.47 11.20
CA SER A 309 -21.01 -16.98 12.25
C SER A 309 -20.37 -15.88 13.12
N PHE A 310 -20.14 -14.69 12.56
CA PHE A 310 -19.66 -13.53 13.31
C PHE A 310 -20.80 -12.87 14.09
N TYR A 311 -21.97 -12.76 13.46
CA TYR A 311 -23.15 -12.14 14.05
C TYR A 311 -23.63 -12.89 15.28
N GLU A 312 -23.73 -14.22 15.22
CA GLU A 312 -24.17 -15.04 16.37
C GLU A 312 -23.21 -14.96 17.56
N LYS A 313 -21.90 -14.74 17.34
CA LYS A 313 -20.92 -14.55 18.43
C LYS A 313 -21.03 -13.19 19.12
N ASN A 314 -21.44 -12.16 18.37
CA ASN A 314 -21.56 -10.78 18.87
C ASN A 314 -23.01 -10.37 19.12
N LYS A 315 -23.92 -11.36 19.15
CA LYS A 315 -25.35 -11.18 19.34
C LYS A 315 -25.59 -10.50 20.69
N GLY A 316 -25.89 -9.21 20.62
CA GLY A 316 -26.16 -8.36 21.77
C GLY A 316 -27.20 -7.31 21.39
N SER A 317 -27.60 -6.51 22.37
CA SER A 317 -28.57 -5.43 22.18
C SER A 317 -28.00 -4.19 21.46
N VAL A 318 -26.75 -4.26 20.97
CA VAL A 318 -26.03 -3.13 20.37
C VAL A 318 -25.96 -3.36 18.87
N SER A 319 -26.45 -2.40 18.08
CA SER A 319 -26.38 -2.47 16.63
C SER A 319 -24.94 -2.56 16.12
N PHE A 320 -24.74 -3.24 15.00
CA PHE A 320 -23.43 -3.37 14.35
C PHE A 320 -22.84 -1.99 14.04
N LEU A 321 -23.67 -1.02 13.64
CA LEU A 321 -23.22 0.36 13.41
C LEU A 321 -22.57 0.96 14.66
N ASN A 322 -23.19 0.79 15.83
CA ASN A 322 -22.64 1.31 17.08
C ASN A 322 -21.35 0.58 17.49
N LEU A 323 -21.28 -0.74 17.28
CA LEU A 323 -20.04 -1.51 17.48
C LEU A 323 -18.93 -1.00 16.55
N PHE A 324 -19.23 -0.73 15.27
CA PHE A 324 -18.28 -0.20 14.31
C PHE A 324 -17.80 1.20 14.68
N ILE A 325 -18.71 2.06 15.17
CA ILE A 325 -18.32 3.36 15.72
C ILE A 325 -17.33 3.18 16.88
N MET A 326 -17.57 2.23 17.80
CA MET A 326 -16.62 1.98 18.89
C MET A 326 -15.25 1.54 18.38
N GLU A 327 -15.21 0.62 17.41
CA GLU A 327 -13.98 0.13 16.80
C GLU A 327 -13.21 1.24 16.08
N PHE A 328 -13.87 2.06 15.25
CA PHE A 328 -13.23 3.18 14.55
C PHE A 328 -12.59 4.17 15.54
N PHE A 329 -13.29 4.52 16.61
CA PHE A 329 -12.73 5.44 17.61
C PHE A 329 -11.53 4.86 18.35
N ARG A 330 -11.61 3.57 18.73
CA ARG A 330 -10.55 2.86 19.43
C ARG A 330 -9.31 2.67 18.56
N ASP A 331 -9.51 2.19 17.33
CA ASP A 331 -8.42 1.68 16.50
C ASP A 331 -7.83 2.72 15.54
N PHE A 332 -8.54 3.82 15.29
CA PHE A 332 -8.08 4.91 14.41
C PHE A 332 -8.14 6.29 15.07
N TYR A 333 -9.34 6.80 15.37
CA TYR A 333 -9.52 8.21 15.77
C TYR A 333 -8.66 8.59 16.99
N GLN A 334 -8.67 7.76 18.03
CA GLN A 334 -7.93 8.03 19.27
C GLN A 334 -6.41 7.97 19.08
N LYS A 335 -5.91 7.17 18.14
CA LYS A 335 -4.48 7.09 17.82
C LYS A 335 -3.98 8.35 17.14
N GLU A 336 -4.84 8.99 16.37
CA GLU A 336 -4.57 10.22 15.62
C GLU A 336 -5.16 11.48 16.30
N LYS A 337 -5.55 11.38 17.57
CA LYS A 337 -6.28 12.45 18.28
C LYS A 337 -5.54 13.79 18.25
N VAL A 338 -4.23 13.78 18.47
CA VAL A 338 -3.40 14.99 18.50
C VAL A 338 -3.47 15.75 17.18
N GLU A 339 -3.42 15.05 16.05
CA GLU A 339 -3.52 15.66 14.72
C GLU A 339 -4.92 16.23 14.47
N TYR A 340 -5.98 15.53 14.90
CA TYR A 340 -7.33 16.07 14.81
C TYR A 340 -7.50 17.35 15.63
N GLU A 341 -6.94 17.42 16.84
CA GLU A 341 -6.99 18.61 17.69
C GLU A 341 -6.31 19.81 16.99
N LEU A 342 -5.14 19.60 16.37
CA LEU A 342 -4.47 20.64 15.59
C LEU A 342 -5.32 21.10 14.40
N ILE A 343 -5.91 20.17 13.65
CA ILE A 343 -6.82 20.51 12.54
C ILE A 343 -8.00 21.35 13.03
N TYR A 344 -8.62 20.95 14.14
CA TYR A 344 -9.80 21.62 14.68
C TYR A 344 -9.47 23.03 15.16
N ASP A 345 -8.37 23.20 15.89
CA ASP A 345 -7.93 24.52 16.36
C ASP A 345 -7.61 25.45 15.18
N GLU A 346 -6.94 24.95 14.15
CA GLU A 346 -6.62 25.72 12.94
C GLU A 346 -7.87 26.12 12.13
N CYS A 347 -8.82 25.21 11.95
CA CYS A 347 -10.02 25.48 11.16
C CYS A 347 -11.09 26.28 11.91
N TYR A 348 -11.15 26.14 13.24
CA TYR A 348 -12.10 26.87 14.09
C TYR A 348 -11.83 28.38 14.06
N ASN A 349 -10.56 28.77 14.09
CA ASN A 349 -10.16 30.18 14.08
C ASN A 349 -10.42 30.90 12.74
N ASN A 350 -10.92 30.18 11.71
CA ASN A 350 -11.41 30.69 10.42
C ASN A 350 -10.44 31.60 9.64
N THR A 351 -9.17 31.61 10.02
CA THR A 351 -8.07 32.36 9.38
C THR A 351 -7.34 31.54 8.31
N SER A 352 -7.58 30.23 8.27
CA SER A 352 -6.87 29.24 7.47
C SER A 352 -7.60 28.94 6.15
N LYS A 353 -6.91 29.14 5.00
CA LYS A 353 -7.36 28.70 3.65
C LYS A 353 -6.93 27.26 3.32
N LYS A 354 -6.65 26.43 4.34
CA LYS A 354 -6.15 25.06 4.15
C LYS A 354 -7.25 24.15 3.61
N SER A 355 -6.89 23.19 2.76
CA SER A 355 -7.84 22.32 2.05
C SER A 355 -8.73 21.50 2.99
N TYR A 356 -8.16 20.89 4.04
CA TYR A 356 -8.90 20.10 5.04
C TYR A 356 -9.98 20.89 5.79
N CYS A 357 -9.90 22.22 5.88
CA CYS A 357 -10.93 23.01 6.57
C CYS A 357 -12.27 23.02 5.85
N SER A 358 -12.29 22.74 4.54
CA SER A 358 -13.55 22.54 3.80
C SER A 358 -14.29 21.29 4.31
N LYS A 359 -13.58 20.17 4.47
CA LYS A 359 -14.15 18.92 5.00
C LYS A 359 -14.53 19.02 6.47
N TYR A 360 -13.75 19.76 7.26
CA TYR A 360 -14.13 20.13 8.63
C TYR A 360 -15.52 20.81 8.68
N LYS A 361 -15.75 21.80 7.82
CA LYS A 361 -17.04 22.51 7.73
C LYS A 361 -18.19 21.56 7.35
N MET A 362 -17.98 20.71 6.35
CA MET A 362 -18.97 19.69 5.96
C MET A 362 -19.30 18.72 7.11
N CYS A 363 -18.30 18.30 7.90
CA CYS A 363 -18.55 17.48 9.09
C CYS A 363 -19.43 18.20 10.11
N ASN A 364 -19.16 19.48 10.36
CA ASN A 364 -19.95 20.29 11.29
C ASN A 364 -21.42 20.41 10.86
N GLU A 365 -21.65 20.59 9.55
CA GLU A 365 -23.00 20.65 8.96
C GLU A 365 -23.76 19.34 9.17
N ILE A 366 -23.14 18.19 8.89
CA ILE A 366 -23.77 16.87 9.07
C ILE A 366 -24.08 16.60 10.55
N LEU A 367 -23.21 17.01 11.46
CA LEU A 367 -23.39 16.81 12.90
C LEU A 367 -24.31 17.84 13.57
N GLY A 368 -24.55 18.98 12.92
CA GLY A 368 -25.25 20.13 13.53
C GLY A 368 -24.50 20.72 14.74
N LYS A 369 -23.20 20.43 14.85
CA LYS A 369 -22.33 20.84 15.95
C LYS A 369 -20.94 21.13 15.40
N ASP A 370 -20.27 22.10 16.01
CA ASP A 370 -18.89 22.41 15.68
C ASP A 370 -17.95 21.37 16.32
N LEU A 371 -17.16 20.68 15.50
CA LEU A 371 -16.23 19.62 15.90
C LEU A 371 -15.24 20.06 16.98
N HIS A 372 -14.72 21.30 16.90
CA HIS A 372 -13.84 21.83 17.94
C HIS A 372 -14.56 21.89 19.31
N LYS A 373 -15.84 22.29 19.35
CA LYS A 373 -16.64 22.31 20.59
C LYS A 373 -16.94 20.92 21.16
N ILE A 374 -17.04 19.91 20.30
CA ILE A 374 -17.38 18.53 20.71
C ILE A 374 -16.19 17.57 20.64
N ARG A 375 -14.96 18.07 20.47
CA ARG A 375 -13.74 17.26 20.18
C ARG A 375 -13.49 16.10 21.15
N ASN A 376 -13.90 16.25 22.41
CA ASN A 376 -13.75 15.22 23.43
C ASN A 376 -14.92 14.22 23.49
N ASN A 377 -16.04 14.50 22.84
CA ASN A 377 -17.30 13.75 22.95
C ASN A 377 -18.03 13.65 21.59
N ILE A 378 -17.32 13.37 20.49
CA ILE A 378 -17.94 13.25 19.16
C ILE A 378 -18.83 11.99 19.07
N LYS A 379 -18.38 10.89 19.68
CA LYS A 379 -19.01 9.56 19.56
C LYS A 379 -20.54 9.56 19.86
N PRO A 380 -21.06 10.15 20.96
CA PRO A 380 -22.50 10.21 21.22
C PRO A 380 -23.32 10.94 20.16
N TYR A 381 -22.70 11.84 19.37
CA TYR A 381 -23.39 12.51 18.26
C TYR A 381 -23.50 11.62 17.02
N LEU A 382 -22.76 10.50 16.96
CA LEU A 382 -22.79 9.54 15.87
C LEU A 382 -23.64 8.32 16.18
N GLU A 383 -23.61 7.85 17.43
CA GLU A 383 -24.34 6.67 17.89
C GLU A 383 -25.81 6.71 17.48
N TYR A 384 -26.26 5.59 16.90
CA TYR A 384 -27.65 5.36 16.59
C TYR A 384 -28.40 5.00 17.87
N LYS A 385 -29.48 5.73 18.14
CA LYS A 385 -30.43 5.43 19.22
C LYS A 385 -31.72 4.95 18.58
N GLU A 386 -32.07 3.68 18.79
CA GLU A 386 -33.39 3.20 18.41
C GLU A 386 -34.46 4.07 19.06
N LYS A 387 -35.37 4.62 18.27
CA LYS A 387 -36.59 5.20 18.84
C LYS A 387 -37.47 4.03 19.27
N PRO A 388 -37.94 3.97 20.54
CA PRO A 388 -38.93 2.98 20.93
C PRO A 388 -40.13 3.07 19.98
N ALA A 389 -40.57 1.93 19.44
CA ALA A 389 -41.63 1.83 18.43
C ALA A 389 -43.02 2.35 18.86
N GLN A 390 -43.15 2.95 20.05
CA GLN A 390 -44.43 3.34 20.64
C GLN A 390 -44.93 4.74 20.25
N GLN A 391 -44.18 5.54 19.48
CA GLN A 391 -44.61 6.89 19.08
C GLN A 391 -45.08 7.03 17.62
N LEU A 392 -44.99 5.99 16.78
CA LEU A 392 -45.38 6.06 15.37
C LEU A 392 -46.74 5.41 15.06
N VAL A 393 -47.33 4.69 16.01
CA VAL A 393 -48.56 3.91 15.79
C VAL A 393 -49.85 4.75 15.76
N PRO A 394 -50.04 5.82 16.55
CA PRO A 394 -51.32 6.54 16.52
C PRO A 394 -51.57 7.34 15.22
N GLN A 395 -50.51 7.80 14.54
CA GLN A 395 -50.66 8.68 13.37
C GLN A 395 -50.94 7.92 12.06
N LEU A 396 -50.43 6.69 11.92
CA LEU A 396 -50.68 5.86 10.73
C LEU A 396 -52.08 5.24 10.72
N ILE A 397 -52.62 4.85 11.89
CA ILE A 397 -53.95 4.23 11.96
C ILE A 397 -55.06 5.22 11.57
N GLN A 398 -54.88 6.51 11.83
CA GLN A 398 -55.90 7.53 11.51
C GLN A 398 -55.94 7.94 10.04
N SER A 399 -54.84 7.75 9.27
CA SER A 399 -54.81 8.03 7.83
C SER A 399 -55.27 6.85 6.97
N LEU A 400 -55.18 5.63 7.48
CA LEU A 400 -55.51 4.40 6.74
C LEU A 400 -57.00 4.03 6.82
N SER A 401 -57.75 4.51 7.81
CA SER A 401 -59.18 4.18 7.98
C SER A 401 -60.13 4.97 7.08
N SER A 402 -59.67 6.01 6.38
CA SER A 402 -60.54 6.88 5.55
C SER A 402 -60.50 6.57 4.05
N GLN A 403 -59.70 5.59 3.59
CA GLN A 403 -59.42 5.42 2.16
C GLN A 403 -60.00 4.16 1.49
N TYR A 404 -60.69 3.28 2.23
CA TYR A 404 -61.30 2.09 1.61
C TYR A 404 -62.75 1.91 2.04
N SER A 405 -63.66 2.51 1.26
CA SER A 405 -65.07 2.12 1.17
C SER A 405 -65.47 2.09 -0.32
N SER A 406 -65.47 0.87 -0.89
CA SER A 406 -66.34 0.31 -1.95
C SER A 406 -66.90 1.21 -3.08
N SER A 407 -66.59 0.88 -4.36
CA SER A 407 -67.40 0.03 -5.27
C SER A 407 -66.96 0.14 -6.76
N GLU A 408 -67.23 -0.91 -7.54
CA GLU A 408 -66.73 -1.21 -8.91
C GLU A 408 -67.53 -0.64 -10.11
N THR A 409 -66.81 -0.46 -11.25
CA THR A 409 -67.14 -0.54 -12.71
C THR A 409 -68.23 0.34 -13.39
N PRO A 410 -68.25 0.58 -14.74
CA PRO A 410 -67.35 0.15 -15.86
C PRO A 410 -66.93 1.26 -16.88
N LEU A 411 -66.17 0.84 -17.91
CA LEU A 411 -65.72 1.56 -19.13
C LEU A 411 -66.83 2.24 -19.95
N ASP A 412 -66.49 3.37 -20.61
CA ASP A 412 -66.99 3.75 -21.93
C ASP A 412 -65.99 4.66 -22.69
N VAL A 413 -66.04 4.56 -24.02
CA VAL A 413 -65.19 5.18 -25.05
C VAL A 413 -65.91 6.39 -25.67
N GLU A 414 -65.19 7.48 -25.99
CA GLU A 414 -65.30 8.27 -27.24
C GLU A 414 -64.53 9.62 -27.16
N ASP A 415 -63.49 9.71 -27.98
CA ASP A 415 -63.20 10.69 -29.04
C ASP A 415 -63.26 12.24 -28.87
N GLU A 416 -62.14 12.81 -29.35
CA GLU A 416 -61.96 14.01 -30.19
C GLU A 416 -61.88 15.46 -29.63
N ASN A 417 -60.67 16.03 -29.84
CA ASN A 417 -60.33 17.31 -30.49
C ASN A 417 -60.84 18.66 -29.92
N ASN A 418 -59.93 19.51 -29.41
CA ASN A 418 -59.37 20.67 -30.14
C ASN A 418 -58.61 21.74 -29.33
N SER A 419 -57.54 22.24 -29.97
CA SER A 419 -56.91 23.59 -29.92
C SER A 419 -56.40 24.15 -28.59
N SER A 420 -55.08 24.21 -28.35
CA SER A 420 -54.09 25.22 -28.79
C SER A 420 -53.97 26.47 -27.89
N SER A 421 -52.79 26.67 -27.29
CA SER A 421 -52.15 27.99 -27.25
C SER A 421 -50.64 27.88 -26.94
N ASN A 422 -49.85 28.21 -27.97
CA ASN A 422 -48.56 28.91 -27.99
C ASN A 422 -47.57 28.79 -26.82
N SER A 423 -46.42 28.17 -27.08
CA SER A 423 -45.13 28.81 -26.80
C SER A 423 -44.03 28.27 -27.73
N THR A 424 -43.13 29.17 -28.12
CA THR A 424 -42.06 29.03 -29.10
C THR A 424 -40.97 28.00 -28.72
N PRO A 425 -40.33 27.32 -29.68
CA PRO A 425 -39.24 26.38 -29.39
C PRO A 425 -37.92 27.16 -29.23
N THR A 426 -37.32 27.12 -28.04
CA THR A 426 -35.98 27.67 -27.81
C THR A 426 -34.99 26.53 -27.57
N ASN A 427 -34.18 26.24 -28.60
CA ASN A 427 -32.85 25.63 -28.56
C ASN A 427 -32.56 24.55 -27.51
N VAL A 428 -32.99 23.31 -27.76
CA VAL A 428 -32.32 22.10 -27.23
C VAL A 428 -31.33 21.62 -28.29
N GLY A 429 -30.17 22.30 -28.40
CA GLY A 429 -29.20 22.01 -29.48
C GLY A 429 -27.74 22.00 -29.09
N VAL A 430 -27.34 22.54 -27.93
CA VAL A 430 -25.92 22.74 -27.61
C VAL A 430 -25.41 21.85 -26.47
N GLY A 431 -26.29 21.18 -25.73
CA GLY A 431 -25.91 20.34 -24.58
C GLY A 431 -25.41 18.94 -24.92
N VAL A 432 -25.87 18.34 -26.03
CA VAL A 432 -25.61 16.91 -26.33
C VAL A 432 -24.31 16.70 -27.11
N GLY A 433 -23.89 17.69 -27.92
CA GLY A 433 -22.62 17.63 -28.66
C GLY A 433 -21.37 17.77 -27.77
N ALA A 434 -21.46 18.54 -26.68
CA ALA A 434 -20.36 18.71 -25.73
C ALA A 434 -20.12 17.44 -24.88
N LEU A 435 -21.16 16.66 -24.57
CA LEU A 435 -21.03 15.42 -23.80
C LEU A 435 -20.42 14.26 -24.62
N LEU A 436 -20.68 14.22 -25.93
CA LEU A 436 -20.10 13.20 -26.81
C LEU A 436 -18.62 13.48 -27.12
N THR A 437 -18.21 14.74 -27.26
CA THR A 437 -16.81 15.11 -27.52
C THR A 437 -15.89 14.87 -26.31
N LEU A 438 -16.37 15.08 -25.08
CA LEU A 438 -15.64 14.75 -23.85
C LEU A 438 -15.42 13.23 -23.68
N SER A 439 -16.35 12.41 -24.18
CA SER A 439 -16.24 10.95 -24.12
C SER A 439 -15.15 10.41 -25.05
N PHE A 440 -14.93 11.04 -26.21
CA PHE A 440 -13.82 10.70 -27.10
C PHE A 440 -12.47 11.16 -26.55
N LEU A 441 -12.37 12.36 -25.97
CA LEU A 441 -11.12 12.86 -25.38
C LEU A 441 -10.69 12.06 -24.14
N TYR A 442 -11.63 11.52 -23.36
CA TYR A 442 -11.33 10.60 -22.26
C TYR A 442 -10.57 9.33 -22.71
N LYS A 443 -10.83 8.84 -23.94
CA LYS A 443 -10.18 7.65 -24.49
C LYS A 443 -8.75 7.92 -25.02
N PHE A 444 -8.41 9.18 -25.30
CA PHE A 444 -7.12 9.57 -25.91
C PHE A 444 -6.23 10.45 -25.00
N THR A 445 -6.64 10.69 -23.75
CA THR A 445 -5.84 11.43 -22.75
C THR A 445 -5.12 10.44 -21.80
N PRO A 446 -3.85 10.67 -21.40
CA PRO A 446 -3.07 9.74 -20.55
C PRO A 446 -3.72 9.34 -19.22
N LEU A 447 -4.73 10.09 -18.77
CA LEU A 447 -5.49 9.83 -17.54
C LEU A 447 -6.46 8.64 -17.63
N GLY A 448 -6.99 8.32 -18.83
CA GLY A 448 -7.95 7.22 -19.02
C GLY A 448 -7.35 5.83 -18.82
N SER A 449 -6.08 5.65 -19.19
CA SER A 449 -5.34 4.39 -19.02
C SER A 449 -5.04 4.07 -17.54
N TRP A 450 -4.81 5.11 -16.73
CA TRP A 450 -4.52 4.96 -15.29
C TRP A 450 -5.75 4.53 -14.47
N VAL A 451 -6.93 5.07 -14.77
CA VAL A 451 -8.17 4.74 -14.03
C VAL A 451 -8.62 3.30 -14.29
N ASN A 452 -8.49 2.81 -15.52
CA ASN A 452 -8.92 1.45 -15.87
C ASN A 452 -8.00 0.36 -15.28
N ARG A 453 -6.70 0.66 -15.08
CA ARG A 453 -5.71 -0.28 -14.52
C ARG A 453 -5.70 -0.31 -12.98
N THR A 454 -6.18 0.74 -12.32
CA THR A 454 -6.03 0.91 -10.86
C THR A 454 -7.30 0.64 -10.05
N PHE A 455 -8.50 0.80 -10.63
CA PHE A 455 -9.76 0.77 -9.86
C PHE A 455 -10.73 -0.38 -10.17
N LEU A 456 -10.63 -1.02 -11.34
CA LEU A 456 -11.46 -2.16 -11.71
C LEU A 456 -10.62 -3.42 -11.82
N GLY A 457 -10.35 -4.05 -10.67
CA GLY A 457 -9.84 -5.42 -10.63
C GLY A 457 -10.88 -6.39 -11.20
N ARG A 458 -10.89 -6.55 -12.53
CA ARG A 458 -11.48 -7.74 -13.15
C ARG A 458 -10.49 -8.88 -12.93
N GLY A 459 -10.86 -9.81 -12.05
CA GLY A 459 -10.36 -11.17 -12.19
C GLY A 459 -10.77 -11.70 -13.56
N ASN A 460 -9.86 -12.40 -14.24
CA ASN A 460 -10.22 -13.43 -15.21
C ASN A 460 -9.01 -14.27 -15.63
N THR A 461 -9.18 -15.57 -15.43
CA THR A 461 -8.91 -16.65 -16.40
C THR A 461 -7.65 -16.56 -17.25
N MET A 462 -6.73 -17.47 -16.94
CA MET A 462 -5.69 -18.01 -17.81
C MET A 462 -6.21 -18.27 -19.24
N TYR A 463 -5.68 -17.53 -20.21
CA TYR A 463 -5.44 -18.03 -21.56
C TYR A 463 -4.08 -17.50 -22.03
N ASN A 464 -3.21 -18.43 -22.39
CA ASN A 464 -1.98 -18.18 -23.13
C ASN A 464 -2.30 -17.52 -24.46
N TYR A 465 -1.69 -16.37 -24.71
CA TYR A 465 -1.15 -16.01 -26.03
C TYR A 465 0.16 -15.26 -25.78
N GLU A 466 1.23 -15.83 -26.32
CA GLU A 466 2.50 -15.14 -26.55
C GLU A 466 2.25 -14.00 -27.54
N GLU A 467 2.60 -12.76 -27.19
CA GLU A 467 3.21 -11.76 -28.08
C GLU A 467 3.47 -10.44 -27.34
N GLU A 468 4.77 -10.12 -27.25
CA GLU A 468 5.40 -8.79 -27.29
C GLU A 468 4.65 -7.57 -26.71
N ASN A 469 5.02 -7.19 -25.47
CA ASN A 469 5.43 -5.82 -25.12
C ASN A 469 5.83 -5.72 -23.64
N ASP A 470 7.12 -5.80 -23.35
CA ASP A 470 7.72 -5.37 -22.08
C ASP A 470 8.94 -4.48 -22.38
N GLN A 471 8.66 -3.27 -22.90
CA GLN A 471 9.58 -2.14 -22.91
C GLN A 471 8.84 -0.91 -22.40
N ASP A 472 8.62 -0.82 -21.09
CA ASP A 472 8.34 0.49 -20.46
C ASP A 472 8.59 0.54 -18.94
N PHE A 473 9.36 -0.41 -18.37
CA PHE A 473 9.62 -0.47 -16.93
C PHE A 473 11.05 -0.06 -16.51
N LEU A 474 11.92 0.33 -17.46
CA LEU A 474 13.35 0.57 -17.19
C LEU A 474 13.95 1.85 -17.79
N ASP A 475 13.16 2.78 -18.34
CA ASP A 475 13.70 4.11 -18.59
C ASP A 475 13.59 4.92 -17.31
N HIS A 476 14.69 5.00 -16.57
CA HIS A 476 15.24 6.17 -15.84
C HIS A 476 16.61 5.75 -15.27
N ASN A 477 17.58 5.52 -16.17
CA ASN A 477 19.00 5.60 -15.83
C ASN A 477 19.39 7.08 -15.74
N SER A 478 19.43 7.62 -14.53
CA SER A 478 20.24 8.80 -14.21
C SER A 478 20.62 8.76 -12.74
N GLY A 479 21.86 8.34 -12.45
CA GLY A 479 22.38 8.35 -11.09
C GLY A 479 23.52 7.38 -10.79
N PHE A 480 24.40 7.10 -11.75
CA PHE A 480 25.73 6.54 -11.45
C PHE A 480 26.76 7.25 -12.34
N ASP A 481 27.15 8.45 -11.92
CA ASP A 481 28.39 9.05 -12.42
C ASP A 481 29.57 8.29 -11.81
N ASN A 482 30.39 7.73 -12.70
CA ASN A 482 31.64 7.05 -12.39
C ASN A 482 32.56 7.98 -11.59
N TYR A 483 32.83 7.64 -10.34
CA TYR A 483 33.95 8.22 -9.60
C TYR A 483 35.24 7.55 -10.10
N ILE A 484 35.82 8.09 -11.17
CA ILE A 484 37.20 7.77 -11.55
C ILE A 484 38.10 8.49 -10.53
N SER A 485 38.83 7.71 -9.73
CA SER A 485 39.87 8.19 -8.83
C SER A 485 40.91 9.03 -9.61
N GLU A 486 41.00 10.32 -9.31
CA GLU A 486 42.06 11.23 -9.77
C GLU A 486 43.44 10.79 -9.22
N ASN A 487 44.09 9.79 -9.85
CA ASN A 487 45.56 9.70 -9.86
C ASN A 487 46.19 8.66 -10.82
N ASN A 488 45.52 8.23 -11.89
CA ASN A 488 46.18 7.42 -12.92
C ASN A 488 46.67 8.31 -14.07
N ARG A 489 47.98 8.56 -14.11
CA ARG A 489 48.67 9.13 -15.29
C ARG A 489 48.63 8.09 -16.41
N PHE A 490 47.86 8.36 -17.46
CA PHE A 490 47.89 7.58 -18.69
C PHE A 490 49.01 8.11 -19.61
N ASN A 491 49.97 7.25 -19.93
CA ASN A 491 50.91 7.48 -21.03
C ASN A 491 50.27 6.93 -22.32
N VAL A 492 49.87 7.82 -23.22
CA VAL A 492 49.40 7.44 -24.56
C VAL A 492 50.56 7.60 -25.54
N ALA A 493 51.02 6.49 -26.11
CA ALA A 493 51.94 6.50 -27.24
C ALA A 493 51.14 6.62 -28.54
N TYR A 494 51.47 7.61 -29.37
CA TYR A 494 50.96 7.71 -30.73
C TYR A 494 51.75 6.77 -31.65
N GLY A 495 51.08 5.76 -32.20
CA GLY A 495 51.55 5.02 -33.35
C GLY A 495 51.00 5.66 -34.62
N ALA A 496 51.87 6.27 -35.42
CA ALA A 496 51.56 6.72 -36.78
C ALA A 496 52.14 5.71 -37.77
N SER A 497 51.26 5.04 -38.50
CA SER A 497 51.36 4.65 -39.93
C SER A 497 50.34 3.57 -40.25
#